data_AF-A0A672MSN7-F1
#
_entry.id   AF-A0A672MSN7-F1
#
_cell.length_a   1.000
_cell.length_b   1.000
_cell.length_c   1.000
_cell.angle_alpha   90.00
_cell.angle_beta   90.00
_cell.angle_gamma   90.00
#
_symmetry.space_group_name_H-M   'P 1'
#
loop_
_entity.id
_entity.type
_entity.pdbx_description
1 polymer ?
#
loop_
_entity_poly.entity_id
_entity_poly.type
_entity_poly.pdbx_seq_one_letter_code
_entity_poly.pdbx_strand_id
1 'polypeptide(L)' 'EHPYAAHGPWLQILLTEEFVEQMLADIQDLSTREVSKLPKEYSWPDKKLKISVLPDTVFDSPLQ' A
#
# COMPACT_ATOMS: atom_id res chain seq x y z
N GLU A 1 0.17 -15.20 15.23
CA GLU A 1 -0.42 -13.84 15.26
C GLU A 1 -1.06 -13.55 13.90
N HIS A 2 -2.10 -12.70 13.85
CA HIS A 2 -2.82 -12.34 12.61
C HIS A 2 -2.61 -10.85 12.30
N PRO A 3 -1.54 -10.47 11.55
CA PRO A 3 -1.24 -9.06 11.28
C PRO A 3 -2.23 -8.39 10.31
N TYR A 4 -3.09 -9.18 9.66
CA TYR A 4 -4.15 -8.70 8.78
C TYR A 4 -5.48 -9.23 9.29
N ALA A 5 -6.41 -8.34 9.61
CA ALA A 5 -7.75 -8.68 10.11
C ALA A 5 -8.78 -7.71 9.53
N ALA A 6 -9.99 -8.19 9.27
CA ALA A 6 -11.09 -7.36 8.78
C ALA A 6 -12.37 -7.62 9.56
N HIS A 7 -13.15 -6.56 9.75
CA HIS A 7 -14.52 -6.63 10.26
C HIS A 7 -15.46 -5.86 9.31
N GLY A 8 -16.25 -6.60 8.53
CA GLY A 8 -16.98 -6.02 7.41
C GLY A 8 -16.01 -5.36 6.42
N PRO A 9 -16.25 -4.10 5.98
CA PRO A 9 -15.34 -3.38 5.08
C PRO A 9 -14.13 -2.76 5.80
N TRP A 10 -14.03 -2.88 7.13
CA TRP A 10 -12.96 -2.26 7.90
C TRP A 10 -11.75 -3.19 8.00
N LEU A 11 -10.64 -2.82 7.37
CA LEU A 11 -9.37 -3.54 7.41
C LEU A 11 -8.43 -2.96 8.47
N GLN A 12 -7.85 -3.82 9.31
CA GLN A 12 -6.76 -3.49 10.23
C GLN A 12 -5.49 -4.24 9.80
N ILE A 13 -4.38 -3.50 9.74
CA ILE A 13 -3.06 -4.02 9.40
C ILE A 13 -2.09 -3.63 10.51
N LEU A 14 -1.47 -4.62 11.14
CA LEU A 14 -0.43 -4.42 12.14
C LEU A 14 0.94 -4.45 11.45
N LEU A 15 1.70 -3.37 11.61
CA LEU A 15 3.06 -3.23 11.10
C LEU A 15 4.03 -3.15 12.28
N THR A 16 5.12 -3.91 12.23
CA THR A 16 6.21 -3.81 13.19
C THR A 16 7.11 -2.63 12.85
N GLU A 17 7.82 -2.08 13.84
CA GLU A 17 8.77 -0.98 13.64
C GLU A 17 9.82 -1.31 12.57
N GLU A 18 10.44 -2.48 12.65
CA GLU A 18 11.40 -3.00 11.66
C GLU A 18 10.81 -3.00 10.24
N PHE A 19 9.55 -3.41 10.08
CA PHE A 19 8.93 -3.44 8.76
C PHE A 19 8.57 -2.04 8.26
N VAL A 20 8.17 -1.12 9.13
CA VAL A 20 7.92 0.27 8.78
C VAL A 20 9.18 0.93 8.24
N GLU A 21 10.33 0.72 8.86
CA GLU A 21 11.61 1.26 8.39
C GLU A 21 11.95 0.78 6.96
N GLN A 22 11.79 -0.52 6.71
CA GLN A 22 11.96 -1.10 5.37
C GLN A 22 10.98 -0.50 4.37
N MET A 23 9.70 -0.41 4.73
CA MET A 23 8.67 0.17 3.85
C MET A 23 8.98 1.62 3.49
N LEU A 24 9.41 2.44 4.46
CA LEU A 24 9.75 3.84 4.25
C LEU A 24 10.90 4.01 3.24
N ALA A 25 11.93 3.16 3.33
CA ALA A 25 13.04 3.18 2.39
C ALA A 25 12.57 2.81 0.96
N ASP A 26 11.71 1.80 0.83
CA ASP A 26 11.23 1.31 -0.47
C ASP A 26 10.29 2.29 -1.17
N ILE A 27 9.49 3.06 -0.42
CA ILE A 27 8.52 4.03 -0.97
C ILE A 27 9.06 5.46 -1.02
N GLN A 28 10.34 5.68 -0.73
CA GLN A 28 10.95 7.01 -0.63
C GLN A 28 10.79 7.82 -1.93
N ASP A 29 10.70 7.17 -3.09
CA ASP A 29 10.51 7.84 -4.38
C ASP A 29 9.16 8.59 -4.47
N LEU A 30 8.15 8.18 -3.70
CA LEU A 30 6.87 8.90 -3.59
C LEU A 30 7.02 10.27 -2.91
N SER A 31 8.13 10.53 -2.20
CA SER A 31 8.39 11.83 -1.58
C SER A 31 8.87 12.89 -2.59
N THR A 32 9.13 12.50 -3.84
CA THR A 32 9.61 13.41 -4.88
C THR A 32 8.43 14.11 -5.56
N ARG A 33 8.60 15.39 -5.93
CA ARG A 33 7.57 16.16 -6.65
C ARG A 33 7.44 15.76 -8.13
N GLU A 34 8.20 14.78 -8.58
CA GLU A 34 8.10 14.32 -9.96
C GLU A 34 6.75 13.63 -10.18
N VAL A 35 6.07 14.01 -11.27
CA VAL A 35 4.81 13.38 -11.68
C VAL A 35 5.11 11.92 -11.99
N SER A 36 4.82 11.08 -11.00
CA SER A 36 5.01 9.65 -11.04
C SER A 36 4.11 9.06 -12.13
N LYS A 37 4.67 8.29 -13.06
CA LYS A 37 3.87 7.49 -13.99
C LYS A 37 3.11 6.43 -13.19
N LEU A 38 1.79 6.44 -13.28
CA LEU A 38 0.91 5.47 -12.61
C LEU A 38 0.57 4.30 -13.57
N PRO A 39 0.34 3.07 -13.07
CA PRO A 39 0.37 2.69 -11.66
C PRO A 39 1.79 2.50 -11.11
N LYS A 40 1.98 2.79 -9.82
CA LYS A 40 3.18 2.41 -9.06
C LYS A 40 2.84 1.29 -8.09
N GLU A 41 3.68 0.28 -8.02
CA GLU A 41 3.45 -0.91 -7.20
C GLU A 41 4.65 -1.19 -6.30
N TYR A 42 4.36 -1.45 -5.03
CA TYR A 42 5.34 -1.86 -4.02
C TYR A 42 4.86 -3.17 -3.44
N SER A 43 5.72 -4.19 -3.43
CA SER A 43 5.36 -5.53 -2.97
C SER A 43 6.39 -6.06 -2.00
N TRP A 44 5.91 -6.61 -0.89
CA TRP A 44 6.71 -7.31 0.11
C TRP A 44 6.18 -8.76 0.21
N PRO A 45 6.68 -9.68 -0.65
CA PRO A 45 6.15 -11.04 -0.76
C PRO A 45 6.16 -11.81 0.57
N ASP A 46 7.23 -11.66 1.36
CA ASP A 46 7.38 -12.32 2.66
C ASP A 46 6.34 -11.85 3.68
N LYS A 47 5.84 -10.61 3.52
CA LYS A 47 4.74 -10.07 4.32
C LYS A 47 3.38 -10.32 3.68
N LYS A 48 3.30 -10.82 2.44
CA LYS A 48 2.06 -10.93 1.66
C LYS A 48 1.32 -9.58 1.54
N LEU A 49 2.07 -8.48 1.44
CA LEU A 49 1.54 -7.13 1.33
C LEU A 49 1.93 -6.52 -0.02
N LYS A 50 0.97 -5.86 -0.67
CA LYS A 50 1.19 -5.03 -1.85
C LYS A 50 0.48 -3.70 -1.66
N ILE A 51 1.17 -2.61 -1.98
CA ILE A 51 0.61 -1.25 -2.04
C ILE A 51 0.66 -0.80 -3.50
N SER A 52 -0.42 -0.22 -3.98
CA SER A 52 -0.50 0.30 -5.34
C SER A 52 -1.01 1.74 -5.33
N VAL A 53 -0.28 2.62 -6.00
CA VAL A 53 -0.71 3.98 -6.28
C VAL A 53 -1.34 3.97 -7.67
N LEU A 54 -2.63 4.27 -7.74
CA LEU A 54 -3.46 4.16 -8.94
C LEU A 54 -4.04 5.53 -9.31
N PRO A 55 -4.45 5.74 -10.57
CA PRO A 55 -5.22 6.93 -10.95
C PRO A 55 -6.58 6.98 -10.24
N ASP A 56 -7.07 8.19 -9.94
CA ASP A 56 -8.37 8.42 -9.29
C ASP A 56 -9.54 7.75 -10.03
N THR A 57 -9.47 7.68 -11.37
CA THR A 57 -10.47 7.05 -12.22
C THR A 57 -10.76 5.59 -11.89
N VAL A 58 -9.84 4.89 -11.21
CA VAL A 58 -10.06 3.52 -10.72
C VAL A 58 -11.11 3.47 -9.61
N PHE A 59 -11.23 4.54 -8.83
CA PHE A 59 -12.13 4.64 -7.68
C PHE A 59 -13.45 5.35 -7.99
N ASP A 60 -13.55 6.03 -9.14
CA ASP A 60 -14.75 6.76 -9.57
C ASP A 60 -15.94 5.87 -9.94
N SER A 61 -15.75 4.55 -10.07
CA SER A 61 -16.85 3.59 -10.23
C SER A 61 -17.15 2.88 -8.91
N PRO A 62 -18.17 3.32 -8.13
CA PRO A 62 -18.49 2.72 -6.84
C PRO A 62 -19.17 1.33 -6.93
N LEU A 63 -19.24 0.70 -8.13
CA LEU A 63 -19.95 -0.54 -8.37
C LEU A 63 -19.26 -1.40 -9.45
N GLN A 64 -18.25 -2.17 -9.06
CA GLN A 64 -17.94 -3.48 -9.65
C GLN A 64 -17.84 -4.52 -8.54
#